data_AF-A0ABD1EZ54-F1
#
_entry.id   AF-A0ABD1EZ54-F1
#
_cell.length_a   1.000
_cell.length_b   1.000
_cell.length_c   1.000
_cell.angle_alpha   90.00
_cell.angle_beta   90.00
_cell.angle_gamma   90.00
#
_symmetry.space_group_name_H-M   'P 1'
#
loop_
_entity.id
_entity.type
_entity.pdbx_description
1 polymer ?
#
loop_
_entity_poly.entity_id
_entity_poly.type
_entity_poly.pdbx_seq_one_letter_code
_entity_poly.pdbx_strand_id
1 'polypeptide(L)'
;MNILQNAFKSILLRSPIMRPTDNLIERMNKSLTNSDIGTILRSQFSALNLQERTMASLNNMHKTGPHWKPRIKKRPLDGHPLMKGVVLKTLIKKPKKPNSANRKCVLVRLSNGKEMVAYIPGIGHNLQEHNIVLCRVGRVQDCPGVKLKCVRGKFDLGHVIKQVK
;
A
#
# COMPACT_ATOMS: atom_id res chain seq x y z
N MET A 1 0.19 28.13 15.43
CA MET A 1 0.14 29.24 14.45
C MET A 1 1.22 30.23 14.80
N ASN A 2 2.10 30.68 13.93
CA ASN A 2 2.35 30.36 12.54
C ASN A 2 3.83 30.71 12.31
N ILE A 3 4.61 29.67 12.02
CA ILE A 3 6.01 29.71 11.57
C ILE A 3 6.12 30.36 10.16
N LEU A 4 5.04 30.95 9.65
CA LEU A 4 4.92 31.66 8.37
C LEU A 4 5.61 33.03 8.35
N GLN A 5 6.13 33.55 9.46
CA GLN A 5 6.90 34.80 9.43
C GLN A 5 8.38 34.64 9.05
N ASN A 6 8.90 33.40 8.90
CA ASN A 6 10.30 33.15 8.52
C ASN A 6 10.48 32.60 7.09
N ALA A 7 9.49 32.75 6.19
CA ALA A 7 9.53 32.14 4.85
C ALA A 7 9.78 33.10 3.67
N PHE A 8 10.01 34.40 3.87
CA PHE A 8 10.03 35.36 2.75
C PHE A 8 11.14 36.41 2.80
N LYS A 9 12.30 36.09 3.41
CA LYS A 9 13.43 37.04 3.56
C LYS A 9 14.74 36.61 2.90
N SER A 10 14.69 35.90 1.78
CA SER A 10 15.86 35.63 0.91
C SER A 10 15.57 35.76 -0.59
N ILE A 11 14.39 36.25 -0.96
CA ILE A 11 14.00 36.58 -2.33
C ILE A 11 14.07 38.11 -2.46
N LEU A 12 14.81 38.59 -3.47
CA LEU A 12 15.03 39.99 -3.86
C LEU A 12 16.22 40.69 -3.21
N LEU A 13 17.41 40.43 -3.74
CA LEU A 13 18.41 41.48 -3.92
C LEU A 13 19.17 41.25 -5.23
N ARG A 14 19.21 42.35 -6.03
CA ARG A 14 19.93 42.60 -7.29
C ARG A 14 19.25 42.20 -8.61
N SER A 15 18.46 43.15 -9.11
CA SER A 15 18.40 43.46 -10.53
C SER A 15 18.51 44.99 -10.71
N PRO A 16 19.52 45.51 -11.44
CA PRO A 16 19.43 46.83 -12.01
C PRO A 16 18.88 46.74 -13.44
N ILE A 17 17.93 47.63 -13.71
CA ILE A 17 17.39 47.97 -15.02
C ILE A 17 18.49 48.66 -15.84
N MET A 18 18.76 48.19 -17.06
CA MET A 18 19.50 48.95 -18.07
C MET A 18 18.84 48.86 -19.44
N ARG A 19 18.79 50.03 -20.09
CA ARG A 19 18.22 50.36 -21.40
C ARG A 19 19.07 49.80 -22.56
N PRO A 20 18.51 49.69 -23.77
CA PRO A 20 19.20 49.12 -24.92
C PRO A 20 19.92 50.23 -25.69
N THR A 21 21.25 50.27 -25.68
CA THR A 21 22.03 50.90 -26.75
C THR A 21 23.35 50.17 -26.94
N ASP A 22 23.66 50.00 -28.21
CA ASP A 22 24.98 49.75 -28.77
C ASP A 22 25.57 48.37 -28.51
N ASN A 23 25.31 47.47 -29.49
CA ASN A 23 26.35 46.78 -30.26
C ASN A 23 25.74 45.63 -31.09
N LEU A 24 24.74 45.96 -31.91
CA LEU A 24 24.18 45.05 -32.93
C LEU A 24 25.22 44.73 -34.03
N ILE A 25 26.25 45.56 -34.19
CA ILE A 25 27.24 45.47 -35.27
C ILE A 25 28.45 44.58 -34.89
N GLU A 26 28.76 44.39 -33.60
CA GLU A 26 29.89 43.52 -33.20
C GLU A 26 29.53 42.02 -33.14
N ARG A 27 28.24 41.66 -33.16
CA ARG A 27 27.80 40.25 -33.10
C ARG A 27 27.90 39.50 -34.43
N MET A 28 28.21 40.16 -35.54
CA MET A 28 28.30 39.49 -36.84
C MET A 28 29.66 38.85 -37.13
N ASN A 29 30.71 39.11 -36.34
CA ASN A 29 32.08 38.68 -36.66
C ASN A 29 32.76 37.85 -35.56
N LYS A 30 32.06 36.86 -34.97
CA LYS A 30 32.73 35.78 -34.24
C LYS A 30 32.31 34.42 -34.77
N SER A 31 33.25 33.86 -35.54
CA SER A 31 33.44 32.46 -35.91
C SER A 31 32.58 31.49 -35.11
N LEU A 32 31.72 30.76 -35.83
CA LEU A 32 31.04 29.58 -35.30
C LEU A 32 32.11 28.63 -34.75
N THR A 33 32.11 28.44 -33.44
CA THR A 33 32.95 27.42 -32.82
C THR A 33 32.18 26.10 -32.81
N ASN A 34 32.90 24.98 -32.88
CA ASN A 34 32.32 23.63 -33.00
C ASN A 34 31.37 23.22 -31.85
N SER A 35 31.22 24.04 -30.81
CA SER A 35 30.24 23.89 -29.72
C SER A 35 28.80 24.31 -30.10
N ASP A 36 28.60 25.05 -31.18
CA ASP A 36 27.27 25.58 -31.53
C ASP A 36 26.44 24.59 -32.37
N ILE A 37 27.10 23.71 -33.14
CA ILE A 37 26.44 22.66 -33.94
C ILE A 37 25.73 21.65 -33.04
N GLY A 38 26.37 21.25 -31.92
CA GLY A 38 25.80 20.30 -30.97
C GLY A 38 24.58 20.84 -30.21
N THR A 39 24.50 22.15 -30.05
CA THR A 39 23.39 22.83 -29.35
C THR A 39 22.19 23.04 -30.28
N ILE A 40 22.44 23.28 -31.58
CA ILE A 40 21.41 23.42 -32.62
C ILE A 40 20.81 22.06 -33.01
N LEU A 41 21.62 20.99 -33.10
CA LEU A 41 21.10 19.63 -33.33
C LEU A 41 20.21 19.14 -32.17
N ARG A 42 20.47 19.59 -30.94
CA ARG A 42 19.63 19.26 -29.77
C ARG A 42 18.30 20.02 -29.75
N SER A 43 18.21 21.20 -30.38
CA SER A 43 16.96 21.98 -30.41
C SER A 43 16.02 21.55 -31.55
N GLN A 44 16.55 21.08 -32.69
CA GLN A 44 15.74 20.64 -33.83
C GLN A 44 15.07 19.27 -33.67
N PHE A 45 15.61 18.37 -32.83
CA PHE A 45 15.01 17.07 -32.54
C PHE A 45 13.98 17.08 -31.39
N SER A 46 13.55 18.26 -30.93
CA SER A 46 12.51 18.40 -29.90
C SER A 46 11.08 18.03 -30.37
N ALA A 47 10.89 17.78 -31.67
CA ALA A 47 9.59 17.45 -32.27
C ALA A 47 9.24 15.94 -32.25
N LEU A 48 10.15 15.06 -31.83
CA LEU A 48 9.84 13.65 -31.60
C LEU A 48 9.82 13.41 -30.08
N ASN A 49 8.68 13.71 -29.46
CA ASN A 49 8.34 13.22 -28.12
C ASN A 49 8.09 11.69 -28.15
N LEU A 50 9.00 10.90 -28.75
CA LEU A 50 9.30 9.62 -28.14
C LEU A 50 9.95 10.00 -26.82
N GLN A 51 9.18 9.86 -25.75
CA GLN A 51 9.67 9.90 -24.39
C GLN A 51 10.70 8.77 -24.27
N GLU A 52 11.93 9.03 -24.72
CA GLU A 52 13.04 8.10 -24.59
C GLU A 52 13.10 7.80 -23.11
N ARG A 53 12.78 6.56 -22.75
CA ARG A 53 13.02 6.01 -21.42
C ARG A 53 14.54 5.90 -21.27
N THR A 54 15.23 7.05 -21.20
CA THR A 54 16.64 7.10 -20.89
C THR A 54 16.78 6.53 -19.49
N MET A 55 17.45 5.38 -19.39
CA MET A 55 17.73 4.75 -18.11
C MET A 55 18.50 5.73 -17.23
N ALA A 56 18.30 5.64 -15.90
CA ALA A 56 19.06 6.46 -14.96
C ALA A 56 20.57 6.25 -15.13
N SER A 57 21.38 7.31 -14.94
CA SER A 57 22.83 7.21 -15.07
C SER A 57 23.43 6.24 -14.03
N LEU A 58 24.58 5.63 -14.36
CA LEU A 58 25.27 4.70 -13.47
C LEU A 58 25.62 5.34 -12.12
N ASN A 59 26.01 6.62 -12.11
CA ASN A 59 26.26 7.38 -10.88
C ASN A 59 24.99 7.56 -10.04
N ASN A 60 23.83 7.79 -10.68
CA ASN A 60 22.56 7.87 -9.96
C ASN A 60 22.16 6.51 -9.39
N MET A 61 22.33 5.42 -10.16
CA MET A 61 22.06 4.06 -9.69
C MET A 61 22.97 3.66 -8.52
N HIS A 62 24.25 4.02 -8.56
CA HIS A 62 25.19 3.80 -7.47
C HIS A 62 24.78 4.55 -6.19
N LYS A 63 24.31 5.80 -6.32
CA LYS A 63 23.81 6.60 -5.18
C LYS A 63 22.48 6.10 -4.61
N THR A 64 21.54 5.66 -5.46
CA THR A 64 20.22 5.19 -5.00
C THR A 64 20.25 3.76 -4.46
N GLY A 65 21.23 2.96 -4.88
CA GLY A 65 21.35 1.57 -4.49
C GLY A 65 20.21 0.68 -5.00
N PRO A 66 20.13 -0.57 -4.51
CA PRO A 66 19.08 -1.50 -4.90
C PRO A 66 17.69 -1.01 -4.49
N HIS A 67 16.73 -1.10 -5.41
CA HIS A 67 15.36 -0.68 -5.15
C HIS A 67 14.66 -1.59 -4.13
N TRP A 68 14.36 -1.05 -2.95
CA TRP A 68 13.60 -1.72 -1.89
C TRP A 68 12.08 -1.52 -2.05
N LYS A 69 11.32 -2.63 -2.14
CA LYS A 69 9.85 -2.60 -2.21
C LYS A 69 9.23 -2.73 -0.81
N PRO A 70 8.63 -1.67 -0.20
CA PRO A 70 7.95 -1.81 1.07
C PRO A 70 6.71 -2.70 0.93
N ARG A 71 6.63 -3.78 1.72
CA ARG A 71 5.46 -4.68 1.76
C ARG A 71 4.49 -4.25 2.87
N ILE A 72 3.23 -4.00 2.51
CA ILE A 72 2.18 -3.72 3.49
C ILE A 72 1.91 -4.96 4.35
N LYS A 73 2.07 -4.84 5.67
CA LYS A 73 1.86 -5.94 6.63
C LYS A 73 0.36 -6.19 6.80
N LYS A 74 -0.13 -7.35 6.36
CA LYS A 74 -1.54 -7.77 6.54
C LYS A 74 -1.70 -8.49 7.88
N ARG A 75 -1.99 -7.77 8.96
CA ARG A 75 -2.15 -8.31 10.32
C ARG A 75 -3.60 -8.17 10.83
N PRO A 76 -4.45 -9.22 10.72
CA PRO A 76 -5.83 -9.16 11.20
C PRO A 76 -5.97 -8.95 12.71
N LEU A 77 -5.01 -9.46 13.50
CA LEU A 77 -4.98 -9.36 14.95
C LEU A 77 -3.91 -8.38 15.46
N ASP A 78 -3.52 -7.40 14.64
CA ASP A 78 -2.53 -6.36 15.00
C ASP A 78 -1.13 -6.87 15.43
N GLY A 79 -0.83 -8.15 15.21
CA GLY A 79 0.44 -8.79 15.57
C GLY A 79 0.33 -9.81 16.71
N HIS A 80 -0.83 -9.91 17.35
CA HIS A 80 -1.08 -10.93 18.36
C HIS A 80 -1.31 -12.30 17.72
N PRO A 81 -0.83 -13.40 18.34
CA PRO A 81 -1.04 -14.75 17.82
C PRO A 81 -2.51 -15.17 17.93
N LEU A 82 -3.14 -14.78 19.04
CA LEU A 82 -4.50 -15.14 19.44
C LEU A 82 -5.20 -13.92 20.00
N MET A 83 -6.52 -13.87 19.87
CA MET A 83 -7.32 -12.78 20.43
C MET A 83 -8.70 -13.27 20.86
N LYS A 84 -9.16 -12.81 22.02
CA LYS A 84 -10.52 -13.05 22.51
C LYS A 84 -11.51 -12.20 21.70
N GLY A 85 -12.69 -12.74 21.45
CA GLY A 85 -13.79 -12.00 20.85
C GLY A 85 -15.14 -12.49 21.34
N VAL A 86 -16.14 -11.62 21.20
CA VAL A 86 -17.55 -11.93 21.47
C VAL A 86 -18.26 -12.12 20.14
N VAL A 87 -19.06 -13.17 20.02
CA VAL A 87 -19.86 -13.46 18.83
C VAL A 87 -21.03 -12.48 18.77
N LEU A 88 -21.15 -11.77 17.65
CA LEU A 88 -22.28 -10.89 17.36
C LEU A 88 -23.41 -11.67 16.68
N LYS A 89 -23.07 -12.48 15.66
CA LYS A 89 -24.03 -13.33 14.96
C LYS A 89 -23.37 -14.51 14.27
N THR A 90 -24.11 -15.62 14.17
CA THR A 90 -23.72 -16.78 13.35
C THR A 90 -24.07 -16.55 11.89
N LEU A 91 -23.16 -16.86 10.96
CA LEU A 91 -23.36 -16.61 9.54
C LEU A 91 -22.83 -17.74 8.67
N ILE A 92 -23.50 -17.99 7.55
CA ILE A 92 -23.09 -19.00 6.57
C ILE A 92 -22.53 -18.27 5.36
N LYS A 93 -21.25 -18.50 5.04
CA LYS A 93 -20.63 -17.96 3.81
C LYS A 93 -20.53 -19.04 2.74
N LYS A 94 -20.94 -18.68 1.52
CA LYS A 94 -20.68 -19.49 0.33
C LYS A 94 -19.22 -19.30 -0.11
N PRO A 95 -18.52 -20.37 -0.51
CA PRO A 95 -17.16 -20.27 -1.06
C PRO A 95 -17.17 -19.65 -2.46
N LYS A 96 -15.98 -19.26 -2.94
CA LYS A 96 -15.79 -18.92 -4.35
C LYS A 96 -15.91 -20.17 -5.24
N LYS A 97 -16.40 -20.01 -6.47
CA LYS A 97 -16.28 -21.02 -7.54
C LYS A 97 -14.78 -21.40 -7.67
N PRO A 98 -14.39 -22.68 -7.83
CA PRO A 98 -15.14 -23.87 -8.25
C PRO A 98 -15.92 -24.61 -7.15
N ASN A 99 -15.74 -24.23 -5.88
CA ASN A 99 -16.29 -24.99 -4.76
C ASN A 99 -17.75 -24.59 -4.49
N SER A 100 -18.56 -25.54 -4.02
CA SER A 100 -19.94 -25.32 -3.59
C SER A 100 -20.15 -25.97 -2.22
N ALA A 101 -20.34 -25.17 -1.17
CA ALA A 101 -20.58 -25.65 0.19
C ALA A 101 -21.14 -24.53 1.07
N ASN A 102 -21.59 -24.88 2.27
CA ASN A 102 -21.96 -23.92 3.31
C ASN A 102 -20.86 -23.86 4.37
N ARG A 103 -20.07 -22.78 4.41
CA ARG A 103 -19.04 -22.61 5.44
C ARG A 103 -19.64 -21.91 6.65
N LYS A 104 -19.60 -22.60 7.79
CA LYS A 104 -20.06 -22.08 9.08
C LYS A 104 -19.05 -21.07 9.62
N CYS A 105 -19.49 -19.83 9.78
CA CYS A 105 -18.69 -18.71 10.22
C CYS A 105 -19.45 -17.94 11.32
N VAL A 106 -18.75 -17.06 12.00
CA VAL A 106 -19.32 -16.12 12.98
C VAL A 106 -18.77 -14.73 12.73
N LEU A 107 -19.61 -13.72 12.96
CA LEU A 107 -19.15 -12.35 13.09
C LEU A 107 -18.72 -12.18 14.54
N VAL A 108 -17.47 -11.79 14.76
CA VAL A 108 -16.88 -11.61 16.08
C VAL A 108 -16.42 -10.17 16.25
N ARG A 109 -16.73 -9.59 17.41
CA ARG A 109 -16.12 -8.36 17.88
C ARG A 109 -14.90 -8.73 18.72
N LEU A 110 -13.72 -8.42 18.20
CA LEU A 110 -12.44 -8.72 18.86
C LEU A 110 -12.23 -7.75 20.03
N SER A 111 -11.34 -8.10 20.97
CA SER A 111 -10.96 -7.19 22.06
C SER A 111 -10.41 -5.85 21.57
N ASN A 112 -9.84 -5.80 20.37
CA ASN A 112 -9.37 -4.56 19.72
C ASN A 112 -10.52 -3.69 19.17
N GLY A 113 -11.78 -4.04 19.43
CA GLY A 113 -12.98 -3.34 18.93
C GLY A 113 -13.32 -3.62 17.46
N LYS A 114 -12.42 -4.26 16.71
CA LYS A 114 -12.64 -4.61 15.30
C LYS A 114 -13.64 -5.74 15.14
N GLU A 115 -14.57 -5.55 14.22
CA GLU A 115 -15.53 -6.58 13.82
C GLU A 115 -15.00 -7.35 12.63
N MET A 116 -14.86 -8.66 12.77
CA MET A 116 -14.30 -9.52 11.75
C MET A 116 -15.08 -10.82 11.64
N VAL A 117 -15.03 -11.44 10.47
CA VAL A 117 -15.61 -12.77 10.28
C VAL A 117 -14.57 -13.85 10.57
N ALA A 118 -14.89 -14.75 11.49
CA ALA A 118 -14.10 -15.92 11.83
C ALA A 118 -14.77 -17.21 11.36
N TYR A 119 -13.96 -18.14 10.84
CA TYR A 119 -14.41 -19.47 10.44
C TYR A 119 -14.38 -20.45 11.60
N ILE A 120 -15.40 -21.30 11.71
CA ILE A 120 -15.48 -22.33 12.74
C ILE A 120 -14.96 -23.65 12.14
N PRO A 121 -13.84 -24.20 12.66
CA PRO A 121 -13.33 -25.47 12.18
C PRO A 121 -14.13 -26.65 12.76
N GLY A 122 -14.13 -27.77 12.03
CA GLY A 122 -14.82 -29.00 12.40
C GLY A 122 -16.28 -29.06 11.95
N ILE A 123 -16.96 -30.13 12.38
CA ILE A 123 -18.37 -30.40 12.06
C ILE A 123 -19.22 -30.01 13.27
N GLY A 124 -20.29 -29.24 13.03
CA GLY A 124 -21.22 -28.79 14.07
C GLY A 124 -20.64 -27.74 15.04
N HIS A 125 -21.47 -26.84 15.56
CA HIS A 125 -21.10 -25.92 16.64
C HIS A 125 -22.36 -25.45 17.39
N ASN A 126 -22.20 -25.10 18.66
CA ASN A 126 -23.27 -24.56 19.51
C ASN A 126 -23.01 -23.09 19.88
N LEU A 127 -22.39 -22.32 18.98
CA LEU A 127 -22.16 -20.90 19.25
C LEU A 127 -23.45 -20.13 19.03
N GLN A 128 -23.78 -19.28 19.99
CA GLN A 128 -24.87 -18.33 19.94
C GLN A 128 -24.31 -16.90 19.99
N GLU A 129 -25.18 -15.92 19.92
CA GLU A 129 -24.82 -14.52 20.14
C GLU A 129 -24.35 -14.34 21.60
N HIS A 130 -23.42 -13.40 21.82
CA HIS A 130 -22.75 -13.14 23.10
C HIS A 130 -21.77 -14.20 23.60
N ASN A 131 -21.70 -15.37 22.96
CA ASN A 131 -20.69 -16.36 23.29
C ASN A 131 -19.28 -15.80 23.07
N ILE A 132 -18.36 -16.23 23.92
CA ILE A 132 -16.96 -15.87 23.92
C ILE A 132 -16.17 -16.94 23.15
N VAL A 133 -15.31 -16.48 22.25
CA VAL A 133 -14.46 -17.35 21.44
C VAL A 133 -13.03 -16.85 21.40
N LEU A 134 -12.09 -17.79 21.25
CA LEU A 134 -10.69 -17.48 20.96
C LEU A 134 -10.46 -17.56 19.46
N CYS A 135 -9.98 -16.47 18.86
CA CYS A 135 -9.67 -16.39 17.44
C CYS A 135 -8.16 -16.45 17.22
N ARG A 136 -7.76 -17.12 16.13
CA ARG A 136 -6.38 -17.12 15.61
C ARG A 136 -6.36 -16.62 14.17
N VAL A 137 -5.19 -16.13 13.74
CA VAL A 137 -4.97 -15.82 12.33
C VAL A 137 -5.00 -17.12 11.52
N GLY A 138 -5.83 -17.15 10.48
CA GLY A 138 -5.95 -18.30 9.61
C GLY A 138 -6.85 -17.99 8.43
N ARG A 139 -6.27 -17.89 7.23
CA ARG A 139 -7.06 -17.68 6.01
C ARG A 139 -7.83 -18.95 5.66
N VAL A 140 -9.11 -18.80 5.35
CA VAL A 140 -9.87 -19.82 4.62
C VAL A 140 -9.68 -19.57 3.15
N GLN A 141 -9.13 -20.54 2.42
CA GLN A 141 -8.79 -20.38 1.01
C GLN A 141 -10.04 -20.17 0.14
N ASP A 142 -11.14 -20.79 0.53
CA ASP A 142 -12.39 -20.82 -0.22
C ASP A 142 -13.25 -19.56 -0.04
N CYS A 143 -13.24 -18.97 1.16
CA CYS A 143 -14.10 -17.82 1.47
C CYS A 143 -13.27 -16.52 1.47
N PRO A 144 -13.47 -15.62 0.49
CA PRO A 144 -12.80 -14.33 0.49
C PRO A 144 -13.21 -13.52 1.73
N GLY A 145 -12.26 -12.74 2.25
CA GLY A 145 -12.46 -11.90 3.44
C GLY A 145 -12.43 -12.63 4.79
N VAL A 146 -12.45 -13.97 4.81
CA VAL A 146 -12.36 -14.75 6.07
C VAL A 146 -10.89 -15.04 6.39
N LYS A 147 -10.32 -14.20 7.27
CA LYS A 147 -8.90 -14.24 7.66
C LYS A 147 -8.65 -14.81 9.06
N LEU A 148 -9.72 -15.09 9.80
CA LEU A 148 -9.66 -15.60 11.16
C LEU A 148 -10.28 -17.00 11.23
N LYS A 149 -9.76 -17.82 12.14
CA LYS A 149 -10.34 -19.11 12.52
C LYS A 149 -10.54 -19.13 14.03
N CYS A 150 -11.66 -19.68 14.49
CA CYS A 150 -11.85 -19.94 15.91
C CYS A 150 -10.98 -21.13 16.35
N VAL A 151 -10.52 -21.11 17.59
CA VAL A 151 -9.79 -22.21 18.23
C VAL A 151 -10.79 -23.09 18.95
N ARG A 152 -10.75 -24.40 18.67
CA ARG A 152 -11.60 -25.41 19.33
C ARG A 152 -11.03 -25.78 20.70
N GLY A 153 -11.91 -26.11 21.64
CA GLY A 153 -11.53 -26.54 23.00
C GLY A 153 -11.25 -25.37 23.95
N LYS A 154 -11.72 -24.15 23.65
CA LYS A 154 -11.51 -22.97 24.52
C LYS A 154 -12.73 -22.05 24.54
N PHE A 155 -13.02 -21.50 25.73
CA PHE A 155 -14.24 -20.72 26.01
C PHE A 155 -15.48 -21.53 25.61
N ASP A 156 -16.46 -20.89 24.96
CA ASP A 156 -17.74 -21.54 24.63
C ASP A 156 -17.65 -22.43 23.39
N LEU A 157 -16.50 -22.44 22.71
CA LEU A 157 -16.25 -23.35 21.59
C LEU A 157 -15.57 -24.63 22.08
N GLY A 158 -16.38 -25.60 22.49
CA GLY A 158 -15.93 -26.93 22.90
C GLY A 158 -15.29 -27.78 21.79
N HIS A 159 -14.74 -28.92 22.19
CA HIS A 159 -14.17 -29.93 21.30
C HIS A 159 -15.24 -30.51 20.34
N VAL A 160 -14.79 -31.05 19.21
CA VAL A 160 -15.69 -31.71 18.26
C VAL A 160 -16.07 -33.07 18.82
N ILE A 161 -17.37 -33.37 18.86
CA ILE A 161 -17.89 -34.66 19.32
C ILE A 161 -17.59 -35.70 18.23
N LYS A 162 -16.97 -36.82 18.63
CA LYS A 162 -16.80 -37.97 17.72
C LYS A 162 -18.17 -38.61 17.51
N GLN A 163 -18.55 -38.84 16.27
CA GLN A 163 -19.71 -39.66 15.98
C GLN A 163 -19.28 -41.12 16.17
N VAL A 164 -19.82 -41.77 17.20
CA VAL A 164 -19.75 -43.21 17.35
C VAL A 164 -20.71 -43.77 16.31
N LYS A 165 -20.20 -44.58 15.39
CA LYS A 165 -21.00 -45.28 14.38
C LYS A 165 -21.67 -46.49 14.99
#